data_AF-A0A924NY04-F1
#
_entry.id   AF-A0A924NY04-F1
#
_cell.length_a   1.000
_cell.length_b   1.000
_cell.length_c   1.000
_cell.angle_alpha   90.00
_cell.angle_beta   90.00
_cell.angle_gamma   90.00
#
_symmetry.space_group_name_H-M   'P 1'
#
loop_
_entity.id
_entity.type
_entity.pdbx_description
1 polymer ?
#
loop_
_entity_poly.entity_id
_entity_poly.type
_entity_poly.pdbx_seq_one_letter_code
_entity_poly.pdbx_strand_id
1 'polypeptide(L)'
;MFAIPEQFSNATKASLESQFASFSSLTAKAFEGIEKLVELNITAVKASLEESAATTRQLLSAKDPQEFFSLSAAQIQPTAEKAMSYSKQVAAIAASTQAEFTKAAESQIAETNQKVISLVDEVSKNAPAGTENVVAAFKASIGNANAGYEQLTKSTKQAAETIETNMSAAVDQFAAAAKKVAQKA
;
A
#
# COMPACT_ATOMS: atom_id res chain seq x y z
N MET A 1 -20.82 -30.23 -34.62
CA MET A 1 -21.04 -28.83 -35.03
C MET A 1 -20.24 -27.96 -34.06
N PHE A 2 -19.24 -27.23 -34.55
CA PHE A 2 -18.19 -26.64 -33.71
C PHE A 2 -18.75 -25.54 -32.79
N ALA A 3 -18.82 -25.83 -31.49
CA ALA A 3 -19.19 -24.87 -30.43
C ALA A 3 -18.07 -23.85 -30.12
N ILE A 4 -16.92 -23.98 -30.81
CA ILE A 4 -15.71 -23.18 -30.60
C ILE A 4 -15.97 -21.67 -30.78
N PRO A 5 -16.73 -21.18 -31.79
CA PRO A 5 -16.96 -19.74 -31.97
C PRO A 5 -17.80 -19.12 -30.83
N GLU A 6 -18.83 -19.83 -30.36
CA GLU A 6 -19.68 -19.39 -29.25
C GLU A 6 -18.93 -19.42 -27.91
N GLN A 7 -18.13 -20.46 -27.64
CA GLN A 7 -17.29 -20.51 -26.45
C GLN A 7 -16.21 -19.43 -26.46
N PHE A 8 -15.60 -19.13 -27.61
CA PHE A 8 -14.66 -18.02 -27.74
C PHE A 8 -15.32 -16.66 -27.51
N SER A 9 -16.52 -16.44 -28.05
CA SER A 9 -17.29 -15.21 -27.84
C SER A 9 -17.63 -15.01 -26.35
N ASN A 10 -18.15 -16.05 -25.70
CA ASN A 10 -18.49 -16.00 -24.27
C ASN A 10 -17.26 -15.86 -23.37
N ALA A 11 -16.15 -16.54 -23.67
CA ALA A 11 -14.90 -16.40 -22.94
C ALA A 11 -14.29 -15.00 -23.10
N THR A 12 -14.37 -14.42 -24.30
CA THR A 12 -13.91 -13.05 -24.57
C THR A 12 -14.77 -12.04 -23.80
N LYS A 13 -16.09 -12.22 -23.80
CA LYS A 13 -17.02 -11.37 -23.05
C LYS A 13 -16.76 -11.44 -21.54
N ALA A 14 -16.64 -12.65 -20.98
CA ALA A 14 -16.33 -12.84 -19.56
C ALA A 14 -14.96 -12.25 -19.18
N SER A 15 -13.97 -12.32 -20.08
CA SER A 15 -12.66 -11.69 -19.88
C SER A 15 -12.75 -10.16 -19.86
N LEU A 16 -13.55 -9.55 -20.73
CA LEU A 16 -13.77 -8.09 -20.73
C LEU A 16 -14.50 -7.62 -19.48
N GLU A 17 -15.54 -8.34 -19.06
CA GLU A 17 -16.29 -8.05 -17.83
C GLU A 17 -15.39 -8.15 -16.59
N SER A 18 -14.54 -9.18 -16.51
CA SER A 18 -13.56 -9.36 -15.43
C SER A 18 -12.49 -8.25 -15.40
N GLN A 19 -11.98 -7.83 -16.57
CA GLN A 19 -11.04 -6.71 -16.66
C GLN A 19 -11.70 -5.39 -16.24
N PHE A 20 -12.93 -5.13 -16.67
CA PHE A 20 -13.68 -3.93 -16.29
C PHE A 20 -13.97 -3.90 -14.78
N ALA A 21 -14.40 -5.01 -14.21
CA ALA A 21 -14.63 -5.14 -12.77
C ALA A 21 -13.34 -4.89 -11.96
N SER A 22 -12.21 -5.45 -12.42
CA SER A 22 -10.91 -5.25 -11.78
C SER A 22 -10.47 -3.78 -11.84
N PHE A 23 -10.60 -3.14 -13.01
CA PHE A 23 -10.29 -1.73 -13.18
C PHE A 23 -11.18 -0.83 -12.32
N SER A 24 -12.48 -1.10 -12.27
CA SER A 24 -13.44 -0.37 -11.44
C SER A 24 -13.11 -0.51 -9.95
N SER A 25 -12.79 -1.73 -9.50
CA SER A 25 -12.40 -2.00 -8.11
C SER A 25 -11.10 -1.28 -7.71
N LEU A 26 -10.08 -1.35 -8.55
CA LEU A 26 -8.81 -0.64 -8.33
C LEU A 26 -8.99 0.87 -8.31
N THR A 27 -9.82 1.40 -9.19
CA THR A 27 -10.17 2.83 -9.21
C THR A 27 -10.85 3.23 -7.91
N ALA A 28 -11.84 2.46 -7.45
CA ALA A 28 -12.49 2.70 -6.17
C ALA A 28 -11.50 2.69 -4.99
N LYS A 29 -10.52 1.77 -4.98
CA LYS A 29 -9.45 1.72 -3.97
C LYS A 29 -8.50 2.92 -4.03
N ALA A 30 -8.18 3.42 -5.21
CA ALA A 30 -7.41 4.64 -5.36
C ALA A 30 -8.17 5.86 -4.79
N PHE A 31 -9.47 5.96 -5.07
CA PHE A 31 -10.32 7.00 -4.48
C PHE A 31 -10.42 6.88 -2.95
N GLU A 32 -10.57 5.66 -2.41
CA GLU A 32 -10.54 5.42 -0.96
C GLU A 32 -9.22 5.91 -0.33
N GLY A 33 -8.08 5.70 -1.01
CA GLY A 33 -6.78 6.24 -0.58
C GLY A 33 -6.74 7.77 -0.57
N ILE A 34 -7.33 8.42 -1.58
CA ILE A 34 -7.44 9.88 -1.64
C ILE A 34 -8.37 10.39 -0.53
N GLU A 35 -9.50 9.75 -0.30
CA GLU A 35 -10.44 10.09 0.79
C GLU A 35 -9.73 10.07 2.14
N LYS A 36 -8.97 9.01 2.43
CA LYS A 36 -8.16 8.89 3.67
C LYS A 36 -7.11 10.00 3.78
N LEU A 37 -6.46 10.39 2.68
CA LEU A 37 -5.52 11.52 2.69
C LEU A 37 -6.22 12.84 2.96
N VAL A 38 -7.39 13.08 2.38
CA VAL A 38 -8.17 14.30 2.62
C VAL A 38 -8.65 14.33 4.08
N GLU A 39 -9.16 13.22 4.60
CA GLU A 39 -9.57 13.08 5.99
C GLU A 39 -8.41 13.35 6.96
N LEU A 40 -7.22 12.80 6.67
CA LEU A 40 -6.00 13.05 7.43
C LEU A 40 -5.66 14.54 7.45
N ASN A 41 -5.72 15.22 6.30
CA ASN A 41 -5.43 16.65 6.20
C ASN A 41 -6.44 17.50 6.99
N ILE A 42 -7.74 17.20 6.88
CA ILE A 42 -8.78 17.90 7.64
C ILE A 42 -8.55 17.71 9.14
N THR A 43 -8.24 16.50 9.57
CA THR A 43 -7.95 16.17 10.98
C THR A 43 -6.73 16.94 11.48
N ALA A 44 -5.64 16.95 10.71
CA ALA A 44 -4.43 17.69 11.05
C ALA A 44 -4.68 19.20 11.16
N VAL A 45 -5.46 19.78 10.23
CA VAL A 45 -5.82 21.20 10.26
C VAL A 45 -6.68 21.53 11.49
N LYS A 46 -7.71 20.73 11.79
CA LYS A 46 -8.55 20.94 12.99
C LYS A 46 -7.71 20.89 14.27
N ALA A 47 -6.87 19.85 14.41
CA ALA A 47 -5.99 19.71 15.56
C ALA A 47 -5.01 20.90 15.68
N SER A 48 -4.46 21.36 14.56
CA SER A 48 -3.54 22.51 14.53
C SER A 48 -4.23 23.82 14.95
N LEU A 49 -5.49 24.03 14.56
CA LEU A 49 -6.27 25.21 14.96
C LEU A 49 -6.58 25.22 16.46
N GLU A 50 -7.04 24.09 17.01
CA GLU A 50 -7.32 23.94 18.44
C GLU A 50 -6.06 24.16 19.28
N GLU A 51 -4.95 23.56 18.85
CA GLU A 51 -3.66 23.71 19.51
C GLU A 51 -3.10 25.13 19.39
N SER A 52 -3.25 25.79 18.24
CA SER A 52 -2.79 27.17 18.08
C SER A 52 -3.53 28.11 19.03
N ALA A 53 -4.83 27.91 19.21
CA ALA A 53 -5.62 28.66 20.19
C ALA A 53 -5.16 28.38 21.64
N ALA A 54 -4.90 27.11 21.97
CA ALA A 54 -4.39 26.73 23.29
C ALA A 54 -2.98 27.31 23.56
N THR A 55 -2.07 27.16 22.59
CA THR A 55 -0.70 27.69 22.65
C THR A 55 -0.71 29.21 22.80
N THR A 56 -1.53 29.91 22.03
CA THR A 56 -1.65 31.37 22.14
C THR A 56 -2.12 31.79 23.52
N ARG A 57 -3.14 31.12 24.09
CA ARG A 57 -3.59 31.39 25.47
C ARG A 57 -2.50 31.13 26.50
N GLN A 58 -1.72 30.07 26.30
CA GLN A 58 -0.63 29.70 27.19
C GLN A 58 0.50 30.73 27.15
N LEU A 59 0.91 31.17 25.95
CA LEU A 59 1.90 32.23 25.77
C LEU A 59 1.43 33.58 26.33
N LEU A 60 0.16 33.95 26.14
CA LEU A 60 -0.42 35.18 26.69
C LEU A 60 -0.53 35.15 28.23
N SER A 61 -0.47 33.97 28.84
CA SER A 61 -0.51 33.81 30.30
C SER A 61 0.89 33.87 30.94
N ALA A 62 1.95 34.01 30.14
CA ALA A 62 3.31 34.15 30.64
C ALA A 62 3.47 35.42 31.50
N LYS A 63 4.10 35.27 32.66
CA LYS A 63 4.27 36.35 33.65
C LYS A 63 5.48 37.24 33.34
N ASP A 64 6.45 36.70 32.61
CA ASP A 64 7.68 37.37 32.24
C ASP A 64 8.27 36.81 30.93
N PRO A 65 9.27 37.49 30.33
CA PRO A 65 9.91 37.02 29.10
C PRO A 65 10.55 35.64 29.22
N GLN A 66 11.04 35.24 30.39
CA GLN A 66 11.69 33.95 30.59
C GLN A 66 10.67 32.81 30.55
N GLU A 67 9.50 32.99 31.15
CA GLU A 67 8.37 32.06 31.05
C GLU A 67 7.87 31.97 29.60
N PHE A 68 7.80 33.09 28.87
CA PHE A 68 7.43 33.10 27.45
C PHE A 68 8.38 32.26 26.58
N PHE A 69 9.70 32.40 26.74
CA PHE A 69 10.67 31.60 25.99
C PHE A 69 10.61 30.12 26.38
N SER A 70 10.41 29.82 27.66
CA SER A 70 10.27 28.45 28.15
C SER A 70 9.03 27.76 27.55
N LEU A 71 7.89 28.45 27.54
CA LEU A 71 6.66 27.96 26.91
C LEU A 71 6.79 27.81 25.40
N SER A 72 7.50 28.73 24.73
CA SER A 72 7.77 28.62 23.29
C SER A 72 8.66 27.41 22.97
N ALA A 73 9.69 27.16 23.77
CA ALA A 73 10.58 26.02 23.60
C ALA A 73 9.87 24.68 23.86
N ALA A 74 8.92 24.64 24.79
CA ALA A 74 8.13 23.45 25.11
C ALA A 74 7.30 22.94 23.92
N GLN A 75 6.98 23.80 22.94
CA GLN A 75 6.21 23.40 21.74
C GLN A 75 7.04 22.70 20.66
N ILE A 76 8.38 22.70 20.77
CA ILE A 76 9.25 22.10 19.75
C ILE A 76 9.05 20.58 19.68
N GLN A 77 9.06 19.88 20.82
CA GLN A 77 8.91 18.43 20.86
C GLN A 77 7.51 17.95 20.41
N PRO A 78 6.40 18.52 20.90
CA PRO A 78 5.06 18.17 20.40
C PRO A 78 4.90 18.37 18.89
N THR A 79 5.44 19.47 18.35
CA THR A 79 5.39 19.76 16.91
C THR A 79 6.17 18.72 16.10
N ALA A 80 7.35 18.35 16.59
CA ALA A 80 8.20 17.31 16.03
C ALA A 80 7.48 15.94 15.97
N GLU A 81 6.87 15.51 17.08
CA GLU A 81 6.12 14.25 17.17
C GLU A 81 4.90 14.25 16.24
N LYS A 82 4.24 15.40 16.07
CA LYS A 82 3.09 15.54 15.17
C LYS A 82 3.46 15.43 13.70
N ALA A 83 4.52 16.11 13.27
CA ALA A 83 5.02 16.02 11.90
C ALA A 83 5.37 14.57 11.54
N MET A 84 6.04 13.87 12.45
CA MET A 84 6.36 12.46 12.32
C MET A 84 5.11 11.56 12.30
N SER A 85 4.13 11.81 13.16
CA SER A 85 2.88 11.04 13.17
C SER A 85 2.13 11.21 11.86
N TYR A 86 2.03 12.45 11.36
CA TYR A 86 1.43 12.76 10.07
C TYR A 86 2.17 12.04 8.93
N SER A 87 3.51 12.07 8.90
CA SER A 87 4.28 11.37 7.86
C SER A 87 4.09 9.85 7.90
N LYS A 88 4.02 9.26 9.10
CA LYS A 88 3.71 7.84 9.29
C LYS A 88 2.31 7.49 8.77
N GLN A 89 1.32 8.34 9.03
CA GLN A 89 -0.05 8.12 8.57
C GLN A 89 -0.16 8.23 7.05
N VAL A 90 0.52 9.21 6.41
CA VAL A 90 0.62 9.29 4.95
C VAL A 90 1.27 8.03 4.36
N ALA A 91 2.38 7.59 4.94
CA ALA A 91 3.07 6.37 4.49
C ALA A 91 2.18 5.12 4.65
N ALA A 92 1.44 5.02 5.74
CA ALA A 92 0.50 3.92 5.97
C ALA A 92 -0.65 3.90 4.96
N ILE A 93 -1.20 5.07 4.61
CA ILE A 93 -2.24 5.16 3.56
C ILE A 93 -1.68 4.69 2.22
N ALA A 94 -0.52 5.19 1.82
CA ALA A 94 0.14 4.80 0.58
C ALA A 94 0.45 3.29 0.53
N ALA A 95 0.98 2.73 1.62
CA ALA A 95 1.25 1.31 1.74
C ALA A 95 -0.03 0.46 1.67
N SER A 96 -1.13 0.88 2.31
CA SER A 96 -2.40 0.16 2.25
C SER A 96 -2.98 0.18 0.82
N THR A 97 -2.91 1.32 0.14
CA THR A 97 -3.36 1.43 -1.26
C THR A 97 -2.50 0.52 -2.14
N GLN A 98 -1.18 0.55 -2.01
CA GLN A 98 -0.30 -0.36 -2.76
C GLN A 98 -0.65 -1.83 -2.51
N ALA A 99 -0.90 -2.23 -1.27
CA ALA A 99 -1.25 -3.60 -0.92
C ALA A 99 -2.55 -4.06 -1.60
N GLU A 100 -3.56 -3.21 -1.71
CA GLU A 100 -4.79 -3.50 -2.45
C GLU A 100 -4.53 -3.74 -3.95
N PHE A 101 -3.64 -2.94 -4.55
CA PHE A 101 -3.22 -3.16 -5.95
C PHE A 101 -2.45 -4.47 -6.13
N THR A 102 -1.53 -4.79 -5.21
CA THR A 102 -0.81 -6.06 -5.23
C THR A 102 -1.77 -7.24 -5.10
N LYS A 103 -2.73 -7.17 -4.18
CA LYS A 103 -3.74 -8.22 -3.98
C LYS A 103 -4.64 -8.43 -5.19
N ALA A 104 -5.00 -7.35 -5.89
CA ALA A 104 -5.77 -7.44 -7.13
C ALA A 104 -4.96 -8.13 -8.24
N ALA A 105 -3.67 -7.80 -8.36
CA ALA A 105 -2.78 -8.50 -9.28
C ALA A 105 -2.71 -9.99 -8.93
N GLU A 106 -2.39 -10.32 -7.67
CA GLU A 106 -2.30 -11.71 -7.18
C GLU A 106 -3.57 -12.52 -7.48
N SER A 107 -4.75 -11.93 -7.27
CA SER A 107 -6.03 -12.56 -7.60
C SER A 107 -6.17 -12.85 -9.09
N GLN A 108 -5.83 -11.89 -9.96
CA GLN A 108 -5.92 -12.05 -11.41
C GLN A 108 -4.98 -13.15 -11.92
N ILE A 109 -3.80 -13.25 -11.33
CA ILE A 109 -2.81 -14.27 -11.66
C ILE A 109 -3.29 -15.65 -11.24
N ALA A 110 -3.81 -15.76 -10.01
CA ALA A 110 -4.34 -17.01 -9.50
C ALA A 110 -5.50 -17.53 -10.37
N GLU A 111 -6.44 -16.66 -10.74
CA GLU A 111 -7.53 -17.01 -11.66
C GLU A 111 -7.02 -17.44 -13.03
N THR A 112 -6.04 -16.71 -13.59
CA THR A 112 -5.47 -17.02 -14.91
C THR A 112 -4.79 -18.38 -14.88
N ASN A 113 -3.97 -18.65 -13.87
CA ASN A 113 -3.33 -19.94 -13.68
C ASN A 113 -4.35 -21.08 -13.57
N GLN A 114 -5.43 -20.90 -12.80
CA GLN A 114 -6.47 -21.94 -12.71
C GLN A 114 -7.18 -22.19 -14.04
N LYS A 115 -7.54 -21.12 -14.79
CA LYS A 115 -8.17 -21.24 -16.11
C LYS A 115 -7.25 -21.94 -17.11
N VAL A 116 -5.97 -21.58 -17.10
CA VAL A 116 -4.94 -22.17 -17.95
C VAL A 116 -4.69 -23.64 -17.61
N ILE A 117 -4.57 -24.00 -16.32
CA ILE A 117 -4.44 -25.40 -15.88
C ILE A 117 -5.67 -26.22 -16.30
N SER A 118 -6.87 -25.66 -16.12
CA SER A 118 -8.13 -26.34 -16.51
C SER A 118 -8.19 -26.60 -18.01
N LEU A 119 -7.81 -25.61 -18.83
CA LEU A 119 -7.73 -25.76 -20.29
C LEU A 119 -6.69 -26.82 -20.69
N VAL A 120 -5.54 -26.84 -20.03
CA VAL A 120 -4.49 -27.84 -20.29
C VAL A 120 -4.97 -29.24 -19.94
N ASP A 121 -5.65 -29.42 -18.82
CA ASP A 121 -6.19 -30.72 -18.41
C ASP A 121 -7.32 -31.18 -19.34
N GLU A 122 -8.15 -30.25 -19.82
CA GLU A 122 -9.22 -30.53 -20.79
C GLU A 122 -8.65 -30.89 -22.18
N VAL A 123 -7.62 -30.20 -22.64
CA VAL A 123 -6.89 -30.55 -23.86
C VAL A 123 -6.18 -31.90 -23.69
N SER A 124 -5.51 -32.14 -22.56
CA SER A 124 -4.78 -33.38 -22.29
C SER A 124 -5.69 -34.61 -22.28
N LYS A 125 -6.92 -34.49 -21.75
CA LYS A 125 -7.91 -35.57 -21.75
C LYS A 125 -8.43 -35.90 -23.16
N ASN A 126 -8.34 -34.95 -24.09
CA ASN A 126 -8.88 -35.07 -25.44
C ASN A 126 -7.79 -35.12 -26.52
N ALA A 127 -6.51 -35.09 -26.14
CA ALA A 127 -5.39 -35.02 -27.07
C ALA A 127 -4.95 -36.41 -27.57
N PRO A 128 -4.54 -36.53 -28.85
CA PRO A 128 -4.00 -37.77 -29.38
C PRO A 128 -2.68 -38.15 -28.68
N ALA A 129 -2.38 -39.46 -28.64
CA ALA A 129 -1.16 -40.00 -28.06
C ALA A 129 0.09 -39.31 -28.63
N GLY A 130 1.03 -38.91 -27.76
CA GLY A 130 2.27 -38.20 -28.15
C GLY A 130 2.32 -36.71 -27.75
N THR A 131 1.28 -36.17 -27.12
CA THR A 131 1.21 -34.76 -26.66
C THR A 131 1.70 -34.54 -25.23
N GLU A 132 2.10 -35.61 -24.52
CA GLU A 132 2.42 -35.61 -23.08
C GLU A 132 3.61 -34.69 -22.75
N ASN A 133 4.60 -34.61 -23.64
CA ASN A 133 5.79 -33.77 -23.47
C ASN A 133 5.48 -32.26 -23.56
N VAL A 134 4.51 -31.88 -24.40
CA VAL A 134 4.09 -30.47 -24.57
C VAL A 134 3.29 -30.01 -23.34
N VAL A 135 2.39 -30.87 -22.85
CA VAL A 135 1.63 -30.64 -21.62
C VAL A 135 2.56 -30.49 -20.41
N ALA A 136 3.58 -31.35 -20.31
CA ALA A 136 4.58 -31.29 -19.22
C ALA A 136 5.41 -30.00 -19.26
N ALA A 137 5.89 -29.59 -20.44
CA ALA A 137 6.63 -28.33 -20.60
C ALA A 137 5.78 -27.10 -20.25
N PHE A 138 4.49 -27.14 -20.60
CA PHE A 138 3.56 -26.06 -20.29
C PHE A 138 3.26 -25.98 -18.78
N LYS A 139 3.00 -27.12 -18.12
CA LYS A 139 2.85 -27.17 -16.65
C LYS A 139 4.11 -26.68 -15.92
N ALA A 140 5.31 -27.03 -16.40
CA ALA A 140 6.56 -26.53 -15.85
C ALA A 140 6.71 -25.01 -15.99
N SER A 141 6.24 -24.44 -17.10
CA SER A 141 6.28 -22.99 -17.36
C SER A 141 5.37 -22.21 -16.41
N ILE A 142 4.19 -22.75 -16.08
CA ILE A 142 3.28 -22.20 -15.05
C ILE A 142 3.94 -22.25 -13.66
N GLY A 143 4.62 -23.36 -13.34
CA GLY A 143 5.38 -23.49 -12.09
C GLY A 143 6.45 -22.41 -11.93
N ASN A 144 7.22 -22.13 -12.99
CA ASN A 144 8.24 -21.09 -12.98
C ASN A 144 7.65 -19.67 -12.85
N ALA A 145 6.48 -19.40 -13.46
CA ALA A 145 5.78 -18.14 -13.28
C ALA A 145 5.35 -17.91 -11.83
N ASN A 146 4.86 -18.95 -11.14
CA ASN A 146 4.48 -18.88 -9.72
C ASN A 146 5.68 -18.60 -8.80
N ALA A 147 6.85 -19.18 -9.08
CA ALA A 147 8.07 -18.88 -8.34
C ALA A 147 8.52 -17.41 -8.51
N GLY A 148 8.34 -16.85 -9.71
CA GLY A 148 8.58 -15.42 -9.96
C GLY A 148 7.67 -14.49 -9.15
N TYR A 149 6.42 -14.89 -8.92
CA TYR A 149 5.49 -14.16 -8.06
C TYR A 149 5.89 -14.19 -6.58
N GLU A 150 6.26 -15.37 -6.07
CA GLU A 150 6.72 -15.51 -4.69
C GLU A 150 7.96 -14.62 -4.41
N GLN A 151 8.87 -14.54 -5.39
CA GLN A 151 10.03 -13.65 -5.35
C GLN A 151 9.63 -12.16 -5.33
N LEU A 152 8.63 -11.76 -6.14
CA LEU A 152 8.12 -10.39 -6.17
C LEU A 152 7.46 -10.01 -4.84
N THR A 153 6.54 -10.84 -4.34
CA THR A 153 5.85 -10.62 -3.05
C THR A 153 6.84 -10.51 -1.90
N LYS A 154 7.87 -11.38 -1.88
CA LYS A 154 8.96 -11.31 -0.90
C LYS A 154 9.76 -10.03 -0.99
N SER A 155 10.09 -9.57 -2.20
CA SER A 155 10.83 -8.33 -2.43
C SER A 155 10.03 -7.10 -1.99
N THR A 156 8.72 -7.07 -2.28
CA THR A 156 7.81 -6.01 -1.83
C THR A 156 7.73 -5.96 -0.31
N LYS A 157 7.64 -7.12 0.36
CA LYS A 157 7.61 -7.19 1.82
C LYS A 157 8.89 -6.67 2.45
N GLN A 158 10.05 -7.06 1.91
CA GLN A 158 11.35 -6.55 2.37
C GLN A 158 11.50 -5.04 2.17
N ALA A 159 10.97 -4.50 1.06
CA ALA A 159 10.96 -3.06 0.83
C ALA A 159 10.10 -2.33 1.88
N ALA A 160 8.93 -2.86 2.22
CA ALA A 160 8.06 -2.31 3.26
C ALA A 160 8.74 -2.31 4.64
N GLU A 161 9.34 -3.44 5.03
CA GLU A 161 10.09 -3.58 6.30
C GLU A 161 11.29 -2.60 6.36
N THR A 162 11.96 -2.37 5.23
CA THR A 162 13.08 -1.42 5.14
C THR A 162 12.62 0.03 5.32
N ILE A 163 11.49 0.40 4.71
CA ILE A 163 10.90 1.74 4.88
C ILE A 163 10.49 1.97 6.34
N GLU A 164 9.86 0.98 6.98
CA GLU A 164 9.48 1.03 8.39
C GLU A 164 10.69 1.20 9.32
N THR A 165 11.75 0.44 9.05
CA THR A 165 13.01 0.50 9.80
C THR A 165 13.68 1.87 9.65
N ASN A 166 13.82 2.36 8.41
CA ASN A 166 14.44 3.66 8.13
C ASN A 166 13.64 4.82 8.73
N MET A 167 12.31 4.73 8.70
CA MET A 167 11.44 5.74 9.30
C MET A 167 11.55 5.74 10.82
N SER A 168 11.64 4.57 11.46
CA SER A 168 11.88 4.47 12.91
C SER A 168 13.26 5.02 13.30
N ALA A 169 14.30 4.71 12.52
CA ALA A 169 15.64 5.24 12.77
C ALA A 169 15.72 6.77 12.60
N ALA A 170 15.08 7.34 11.56
CA ALA A 170 15.02 8.78 11.35
C ALA A 170 14.34 9.50 12.53
N VAL A 171 13.32 8.87 13.10
CA VAL A 171 12.59 9.34 14.27
C VAL A 171 13.46 9.34 15.51
N ASP A 172 14.19 8.26 15.76
CA ASP A 172 15.07 8.16 16.91
C ASP A 172 16.19 9.20 16.84
N GLN A 173 16.74 9.42 15.63
CA GLN A 173 17.73 10.47 15.39
C GLN A 173 17.16 11.87 15.63
N PHE A 174 15.92 12.12 15.20
CA PHE A 174 15.27 13.39 15.39
C PHE A 174 14.95 13.65 16.87
N ALA A 175 14.44 12.64 17.59
CA ALA A 175 14.22 12.70 19.03
C ALA A 175 15.53 12.95 19.80
N ALA A 176 16.62 12.28 19.42
CA ALA A 176 17.94 12.49 20.00
C ALA A 176 18.47 13.92 19.72
N ALA A 177 18.26 14.44 18.51
CA ALA A 177 18.65 15.80 18.16
C ALA A 177 17.84 16.85 18.95
N ALA A 178 16.53 16.68 19.05
CA ALA A 178 15.65 17.55 19.85
C ALA A 178 16.07 17.57 21.33
N LYS A 179 16.38 16.41 21.91
CA LYS A 179 16.86 16.28 23.29
C LYS A 179 18.20 16.98 23.52
N LYS A 180 19.09 16.96 22.52
CA LYS A 180 20.40 17.64 22.56
C LYS A 180 20.30 19.15 22.46
N VAL A 181 19.28 19.68 21.76
CA VAL A 181 18.96 21.11 21.72
C VAL A 181 18.38 21.57 23.05
N ALA A 182 17.46 20.79 23.63
CA ALA A 182 16.86 21.09 24.93
C ALA A 182 17.86 21.07 26.12
N GLN A 183 18.96 20.32 26.01
CA GLN A 183 20.03 20.32 27.03
C GLN A 183 21.04 21.48 26.90
N LYS A 184 20.99 22.21 25.78
CA LYS A 184 21.91 23.33 25.49
C LYS A 184 21.25 24.71 25.65
N ALA A 185 19.93 24.74 25.75
CA ALA A 185 19.15 25.92 26.13
C ALA A 185 19.05 26.02 27.66
#